data_AF-A0A8C2WYI6-F1
#
_entry.id   AF-A0A8C2WYI6-F1
#
_cell.length_a   1.000
_cell.length_b   1.000
_cell.length_c   1.000
_cell.angle_alpha   90.00
_cell.angle_beta   90.00
_cell.angle_gamma   90.00
#
_symmetry.space_group_name_H-M   'P 1'
#
loop_
_entity.id
_entity.type
_entity.pdbx_description
1 polymer ?
#
loop_
_entity_poly.entity_id
_entity_poly.type
_entity_poly.pdbx_seq_one_letter_code
_entity_poly.pdbx_strand_id
1 'polypeptide(L)'
;CTLPCPVAWSDYEQPQSVPVKAIYQAGMALVKHTGGCHCGAVRFEVLSSPDLHVFQCNCSICTKKQNHHFIVPKNLFTLLKGSDNLTTYTFNTHVAKHTFCQTCGVQSFYTPRSNPDGYGVAPHCLDPGTVCSVTVEPFGGEKWEESMQAHTSIRGMSKH
;
A
#
# COMPACT_ATOMS: atom_id res chain seq x y z
N CYS A 1 -37.42 8.75 9.09
CA CYS A 1 -36.81 8.46 10.40
C CYS A 1 -36.00 9.65 10.85
N THR A 2 -36.56 10.41 11.78
CA THR A 2 -35.94 11.55 12.47
C THR A 2 -35.00 11.02 13.55
N LEU A 3 -33.69 11.08 13.32
CA LEU A 3 -32.70 11.00 14.38
C LEU A 3 -31.79 12.24 14.26
N PRO A 4 -31.49 12.91 15.39
CA PRO A 4 -30.67 14.10 15.40
C PRO A 4 -29.22 13.74 15.06
N CYS A 5 -28.57 14.61 14.27
CA CYS A 5 -27.14 14.59 14.01
C CYS A 5 -26.39 14.92 15.31
N PRO A 6 -25.58 14.02 15.87
CA PRO A 6 -24.71 14.39 16.96
C PRO A 6 -23.29 14.65 16.44
N VAL A 7 -22.77 15.78 16.90
CA VAL A 7 -21.36 16.18 17.07
C VAL A 7 -20.59 16.64 15.83
N ALA A 8 -20.05 17.85 15.97
CA ALA A 8 -19.10 18.45 15.05
C ALA A 8 -17.80 17.63 15.03
N TRP A 9 -17.12 17.63 13.88
CA TRP A 9 -15.84 16.95 13.65
C TRP A 9 -14.70 17.40 14.60
N SER A 10 -14.92 18.42 15.44
CA SER A 10 -13.94 18.98 16.37
C SER A 10 -13.74 18.16 17.65
N ASP A 11 -14.63 17.22 17.95
CA ASP A 11 -14.67 16.57 19.28
C ASP A 11 -14.15 15.12 19.25
N TYR A 12 -13.55 14.68 18.13
CA TYR A 12 -12.86 13.39 18.07
C TYR A 12 -11.49 13.52 18.75
N GLU A 13 -11.43 13.17 20.03
CA GLU A 13 -10.17 12.87 20.71
C GLU A 13 -9.42 11.80 19.89
N GLN A 14 -8.23 12.16 19.43
CA GLN A 14 -7.31 11.25 18.76
C GLN A 14 -7.07 10.05 19.68
N PRO A 15 -7.28 8.79 19.24
CA PRO A 15 -6.93 7.64 20.06
C PRO A 15 -5.44 7.69 20.37
N GLN A 16 -5.11 7.65 21.66
CA GLN A 16 -3.73 7.67 22.15
C GLN A 16 -2.93 6.56 21.46
N SER A 17 -1.76 6.95 20.95
CA SER A 17 -0.86 6.09 20.19
C SER A 17 -0.48 4.86 21.01
N VAL A 18 -0.89 3.68 20.53
CA VAL A 18 -0.43 2.40 21.08
C VAL A 18 1.09 2.35 20.84
N PRO A 19 1.93 2.02 21.85
CA PRO A 19 3.37 1.98 21.65
C PRO A 19 3.73 0.83 20.69
N VAL A 20 3.85 1.15 19.41
CA VAL A 20 4.29 0.19 18.39
C VAL A 20 5.79 0.01 18.57
N LYS A 21 6.23 -1.23 18.86
CA LYS A 21 7.65 -1.55 18.96
C LYS A 21 8.31 -1.28 17.60
N ALA A 22 9.01 -0.16 17.49
CA ALA A 22 9.77 0.20 16.30
C ALA A 22 11.04 -0.65 16.21
N ILE A 23 11.33 -1.16 15.01
CA ILE A 23 12.59 -1.81 14.67
C ILE A 23 13.37 -0.82 13.82
N TYR A 24 14.63 -0.55 14.14
CA TYR A 24 15.46 0.35 13.35
C TYR A 24 16.24 -0.44 12.30
N GLN A 25 16.03 -0.12 11.02
CA GLN A 25 16.79 -0.69 9.91
C GLN A 25 17.20 0.42 8.95
N ALA A 26 18.49 0.46 8.59
CA ALA A 26 19.07 1.49 7.70
C ALA A 26 18.75 2.95 8.10
N GLY A 27 18.64 3.25 9.40
CA GLY A 27 18.36 4.60 9.91
C GLY A 27 16.89 5.01 9.94
N MET A 28 15.96 4.11 9.59
CA MET A 28 14.52 4.35 9.62
C MET A 28 13.83 3.51 10.69
N ALA A 29 12.89 4.11 11.41
CA ALA A 29 12.01 3.42 12.34
C ALA A 29 10.93 2.66 11.55
N LEU A 30 11.00 1.34 11.53
CA LEU A 30 9.99 0.48 10.96
C LEU A 30 8.99 0.07 12.04
N VAL A 31 7.71 0.13 11.71
CA VAL A 31 6.62 -0.41 12.52
C VAL A 31 5.94 -1.53 11.74
N LYS A 32 5.29 -2.44 12.48
CA LYS A 32 4.47 -3.47 11.85
C LYS A 32 3.08 -2.94 11.57
N HIS A 33 2.72 -2.85 10.30
CA HIS A 33 1.35 -2.67 9.86
C HIS A 33 0.72 -4.03 9.55
N THR A 34 -0.55 -4.18 9.88
CA THR A 34 -1.39 -5.29 9.41
C THR A 34 -2.41 -4.75 8.42
N GLY A 35 -2.91 -5.61 7.55
CA GLY A 35 -3.91 -5.23 6.58
C GLY A 35 -4.51 -6.42 5.85
N GLY A 36 -5.37 -6.12 4.88
CA GLY A 36 -6.00 -7.15 4.08
C GLY A 36 -6.98 -6.62 3.06
N CYS A 37 -7.65 -7.55 2.39
CA CYS A 37 -8.79 -7.21 1.54
C CYS A 37 -10.05 -6.93 2.39
N HIS A 38 -11.06 -6.30 1.79
CA HIS A 38 -12.32 -5.94 2.46
C HIS A 38 -13.01 -7.12 3.18
N CYS A 39 -13.12 -8.29 2.53
CA CYS A 39 -13.80 -9.46 3.12
C CYS A 39 -12.97 -10.23 4.16
N GLY A 40 -11.72 -9.82 4.42
CA GLY A 40 -10.83 -10.50 5.37
C GLY A 40 -10.31 -11.87 4.93
N ALA A 41 -10.63 -12.33 3.72
CA ALA A 41 -10.11 -13.60 3.19
C ALA A 41 -8.59 -13.56 2.95
N VAL A 42 -8.07 -12.40 2.54
CA VAL A 42 -6.64 -12.12 2.38
C VAL A 42 -6.18 -11.22 3.53
N ARG A 43 -5.13 -11.63 4.26
CA ARG A 43 -4.53 -10.88 5.36
C ARG A 43 -3.01 -10.91 5.26
N PHE A 44 -2.36 -9.80 5.58
CA PHE A 44 -0.90 -9.68 5.54
C PHE A 44 -0.38 -8.80 6.69
N GLU A 45 0.92 -8.86 6.90
CA GLU A 45 1.68 -7.89 7.68
C GLU A 45 2.85 -7.34 6.85
N VAL A 46 3.23 -6.11 7.16
CA VAL A 46 4.32 -5.40 6.49
C VAL A 46 5.08 -4.54 7.49
N LEU A 47 6.41 -4.58 7.42
CA LEU A 47 7.29 -3.65 8.12
C LEU A 47 7.56 -2.44 7.23
N SER A 48 7.18 -1.23 7.68
CA SER A 48 7.39 0.02 6.96
C SER A 48 7.50 1.19 7.93
N SER A 49 7.94 2.35 7.44
CA SER A 49 7.84 3.61 8.18
C SER A 49 6.38 3.90 8.57
N PRO A 50 6.10 4.41 9.78
CA PRO A 50 4.77 4.91 10.13
C PRO A 50 4.35 6.12 9.30
N ASP A 51 5.32 6.86 8.75
CA ASP A 51 5.14 7.95 7.79
C ASP A 51 5.30 7.40 6.38
N LEU A 52 4.18 7.19 5.68
CA LEU A 52 4.14 6.48 4.40
C LEU A 52 4.41 7.43 3.23
N HIS A 53 5.37 7.06 2.38
CA HIS A 53 5.56 7.65 1.06
C HIS A 53 4.79 6.85 0.01
N VAL A 54 3.72 7.44 -0.51
CA VAL A 54 2.75 6.78 -1.38
C VAL A 54 2.86 7.33 -2.79
N PHE A 55 2.92 6.45 -3.79
CA PHE A 55 2.92 6.80 -5.20
C PHE A 55 1.51 6.71 -5.79
N GLN A 56 1.12 7.75 -6.53
CA GLN A 56 -0.12 7.80 -7.31
C GLN A 56 0.21 7.70 -8.80
N CYS A 57 0.05 6.50 -9.37
CA CYS A 57 0.34 6.26 -10.78
C CYS A 57 -0.87 6.60 -11.67
N ASN A 58 -0.64 7.31 -12.78
CA ASN A 58 -1.69 7.72 -13.73
C ASN A 58 -1.87 6.79 -14.95
N CYS A 59 -1.18 5.63 -15.00
CA CYS A 59 -1.37 4.70 -16.13
C CYS A 59 -2.80 4.15 -16.18
N SER A 60 -3.25 3.67 -17.35
CA SER A 60 -4.64 3.33 -17.61
C SER A 60 -5.29 2.39 -16.57
N ILE A 61 -4.58 1.37 -16.10
CA ILE A 61 -5.07 0.45 -15.06
C ILE A 61 -5.08 1.11 -13.67
N CYS A 62 -4.05 1.88 -13.33
CA CYS A 62 -3.93 2.53 -12.01
C CYS A 62 -4.98 3.62 -11.84
N THR A 63 -5.27 4.38 -12.89
CA THR A 63 -6.36 5.36 -12.92
C THR A 63 -7.71 4.71 -12.69
N LYS A 64 -7.99 3.56 -13.33
CA LYS A 64 -9.25 2.81 -13.11
C LYS A 64 -9.37 2.23 -11.69
N LYS A 65 -8.25 1.83 -11.09
CA LYS A 65 -8.19 1.25 -9.74
C LYS A 65 -8.08 2.29 -8.62
N GLN A 66 -7.80 3.55 -8.94
CA GLN A 66 -7.33 4.55 -7.98
C GLN A 66 -6.14 4.02 -7.17
N ASN A 67 -5.16 3.44 -7.87
CA ASN A 67 -4.06 2.71 -7.24
C ASN A 67 -3.04 3.67 -6.61
N HIS A 68 -3.19 3.89 -5.31
CA HIS A 68 -2.20 4.48 -4.41
C HIS A 68 -1.43 3.37 -3.70
N HIS A 69 -0.11 3.43 -3.69
CA HIS A 69 0.69 2.40 -3.03
C HIS A 69 2.02 2.93 -2.51
N PHE A 70 2.45 2.43 -1.35
CA PHE A 70 3.85 2.53 -0.92
C PHE A 70 4.56 1.20 -1.24
N ILE A 71 5.88 1.24 -1.41
CA ILE A 71 6.65 0.08 -1.85
C ILE A 71 7.48 -0.44 -0.70
N VAL A 72 7.43 -1.77 -0.52
CA VAL A 72 8.27 -2.49 0.45
C VAL A 72 9.04 -3.62 -0.23
N PRO A 73 10.28 -3.88 0.20
CA PRO A 73 11.03 -5.09 -0.15
C PRO A 73 10.28 -6.37 0.25
N LYS A 74 10.45 -7.44 -0.53
CA LYS A 74 9.73 -8.70 -0.31
C LYS A 74 10.01 -9.34 1.06
N ASN A 75 11.20 -9.15 1.63
CA ASN A 75 11.57 -9.67 2.95
C ASN A 75 10.91 -8.92 4.12
N LEU A 76 10.30 -7.76 3.87
CA LEU A 76 9.54 -6.98 4.85
C LEU A 76 8.02 -7.21 4.75
N PHE A 77 7.58 -8.12 3.89
CA PHE A 77 6.17 -8.45 3.69
C PHE A 77 5.92 -9.94 3.97
N THR A 78 4.87 -10.21 4.75
CA THR A 78 4.42 -11.57 5.05
C THR A 78 2.93 -11.70 4.74
N LEU A 79 2.57 -12.64 3.85
CA LEU A 79 1.18 -13.04 3.65
C LEU A 79 0.77 -13.97 4.79
N LEU A 80 -0.24 -13.58 5.57
CA LEU A 80 -0.72 -14.34 6.73
C LEU A 80 -1.83 -15.32 6.37
N LYS A 81 -2.69 -14.96 5.40
CA LYS A 81 -3.87 -15.75 4.99
C LYS A 81 -4.28 -15.45 3.55
N GLY A 82 -4.88 -16.43 2.88
CA GLY A 82 -5.66 -16.24 1.66
C GLY A 82 -4.86 -16.37 0.38
N SER A 83 -3.76 -17.13 0.38
CA SER A 83 -2.95 -17.40 -0.81
C SER A 83 -3.76 -18.06 -1.94
N ASP A 84 -4.72 -18.90 -1.56
CA ASP A 84 -5.70 -19.59 -2.41
C ASP A 84 -6.84 -18.68 -2.90
N ASN A 85 -7.00 -17.51 -2.28
CA ASN A 85 -8.05 -16.54 -2.61
C ASN A 85 -7.53 -15.31 -3.36
N LEU A 86 -6.28 -15.37 -3.82
CA LEU A 86 -5.65 -14.38 -4.67
C LEU A 86 -5.74 -14.80 -6.13
N THR A 87 -6.08 -13.86 -6.99
CA THR A 87 -5.95 -14.00 -8.44
C THR A 87 -5.10 -12.86 -9.00
N THR A 88 -4.47 -13.09 -10.15
CA THR A 88 -3.51 -12.14 -10.74
C THR A 88 -3.88 -11.80 -12.17
N TYR A 89 -3.94 -10.51 -12.45
CA TYR A 89 -4.03 -9.97 -13.80
C TYR A 89 -2.67 -9.39 -14.24
N THR A 90 -2.23 -9.71 -15.46
CA THR A 90 -1.00 -9.16 -16.06
C THR A 90 -1.28 -8.75 -17.50
N PHE A 91 -0.57 -7.74 -17.99
CA PHE A 91 -0.67 -7.24 -19.36
C PHE A 91 0.62 -6.51 -19.76
N ASN A 92 0.70 -6.09 -21.03
CA ASN A 92 1.84 -5.36 -21.59
C ASN A 92 3.16 -6.14 -21.42
N THR A 93 4.05 -5.72 -20.52
CA THR A 93 5.33 -6.40 -20.27
C THR A 93 5.20 -7.63 -19.39
N HIS A 94 4.02 -7.85 -18.79
CA HIS A 94 3.75 -8.93 -17.82
C HIS A 94 4.64 -8.91 -16.55
N VAL A 95 5.46 -7.88 -16.37
CA VAL A 95 6.30 -7.70 -15.16
C VAL A 95 5.45 -7.30 -13.96
N ALA A 96 4.53 -6.36 -14.13
CA ALA A 96 3.58 -6.01 -13.08
C ALA A 96 2.58 -7.15 -12.88
N LYS A 97 2.44 -7.62 -11.64
CA LYS A 97 1.45 -8.62 -11.23
C LYS A 97 0.38 -7.94 -10.39
N HIS A 98 -0.74 -7.62 -11.02
CA HIS A 98 -1.89 -7.03 -10.33
C HIS A 98 -2.68 -8.11 -9.60
N THR A 99 -2.25 -8.43 -8.38
CA THR A 99 -2.85 -9.47 -7.53
C THR A 99 -3.98 -8.89 -6.68
N PHE A 100 -5.15 -9.53 -6.66
CA PHE A 100 -6.30 -9.06 -5.87
C PHE A 100 -7.13 -10.23 -5.33
N CYS A 101 -7.96 -9.93 -4.32
CA CYS A 101 -8.86 -10.92 -3.74
C CYS A 101 -9.94 -11.31 -4.74
N GLN A 102 -10.04 -12.60 -5.08
CA GLN A 102 -11.05 -13.09 -6.03
C GLN A 102 -12.49 -13.00 -5.48
N THR A 103 -12.67 -12.95 -4.16
CA THR A 103 -13.99 -12.83 -3.53
C THR A 103 -14.54 -11.41 -3.57
N CYS A 104 -13.73 -10.39 -3.26
CA CYS A 104 -14.20 -9.02 -3.10
C CYS A 104 -13.55 -8.01 -4.05
N GLY A 105 -12.67 -8.44 -4.96
CA GLY A 105 -12.03 -7.59 -5.97
C GLY A 105 -10.94 -6.64 -5.47
N VAL A 106 -10.74 -6.53 -4.15
CA VAL A 106 -9.78 -5.57 -3.56
C VAL A 106 -8.34 -5.99 -3.81
N GLN A 107 -7.56 -5.07 -4.37
CA GLN A 107 -6.11 -5.17 -4.53
C GLN A 107 -5.42 -4.55 -3.31
N SER A 108 -5.20 -5.36 -2.26
CA SER A 108 -4.56 -4.86 -1.04
C SER A 108 -3.04 -4.74 -1.15
N PHE A 109 -2.44 -5.52 -2.04
CA PHE A 109 -1.04 -5.40 -2.46
C PHE A 109 -0.87 -5.97 -3.87
N TYR A 110 0.23 -5.64 -4.54
CA TYR A 110 0.56 -6.17 -5.87
C TYR A 110 2.08 -6.10 -6.12
N THR A 111 2.57 -6.75 -7.17
CA THR A 111 3.97 -6.60 -7.60
C THR A 111 4.06 -5.52 -8.69
N PRO A 112 4.67 -4.35 -8.42
CA PRO A 112 4.78 -3.28 -9.40
C PRO A 112 5.88 -3.55 -10.44
N ARG A 113 5.73 -2.98 -11.65
CA ARG A 113 6.77 -3.07 -12.72
C ARG A 113 8.09 -2.39 -12.30
N SER A 114 8.04 -1.33 -11.50
CA SER A 114 9.22 -0.56 -11.07
C SER A 114 10.08 -1.33 -10.08
N ASN A 115 9.46 -2.21 -9.29
CA ASN A 115 10.05 -2.91 -8.15
C ASN A 115 9.54 -4.37 -8.13
N PRO A 116 9.95 -5.20 -9.11
CA PRO A 116 9.44 -6.56 -9.27
C PRO A 116 9.89 -7.53 -8.16
N ASP A 117 10.87 -7.11 -7.37
CA ASP A 117 11.46 -7.75 -6.19
C ASP A 117 10.78 -7.35 -4.87
N GLY A 118 9.74 -6.50 -4.93
CA GLY A 118 8.97 -6.05 -3.78
C GLY A 118 7.46 -6.08 -4.01
N TYR A 119 6.75 -5.43 -3.09
CA TYR A 119 5.30 -5.25 -3.17
C TYR A 119 4.93 -3.78 -3.04
N GLY A 120 3.96 -3.36 -3.87
CA GLY A 120 3.21 -2.14 -3.66
C GLY A 120 2.01 -2.45 -2.78
N VAL A 121 1.94 -1.85 -1.58
CA VAL A 121 0.85 -2.05 -0.63
C VAL A 121 -0.10 -0.85 -0.66
N ALA A 122 -1.39 -1.13 -0.76
CA ALA A 122 -2.42 -0.09 -0.75
C ALA A 122 -2.61 0.46 0.67
N PRO A 123 -2.36 1.76 0.95
CA PRO A 123 -2.42 2.30 2.31
C PRO A 123 -3.84 2.23 2.90
N HIS A 124 -4.87 2.36 2.06
CA HIS A 124 -6.27 2.24 2.46
C HIS A 124 -6.72 0.80 2.79
N CYS A 125 -5.83 -0.19 2.62
CA CYS A 125 -6.05 -1.58 3.02
C CYS A 125 -5.31 -1.97 4.30
N LEU A 126 -4.63 -1.02 4.95
CA LEU A 126 -4.03 -1.21 6.28
C LEU A 126 -5.12 -1.09 7.35
N ASP A 127 -4.99 -1.89 8.41
CA ASP A 127 -5.79 -1.71 9.61
C ASP A 127 -5.36 -0.40 10.33
N PRO A 128 -6.28 0.28 11.04
CA PRO A 128 -5.96 1.53 11.73
C PRO A 128 -4.96 1.34 12.88
N GLY A 129 -4.23 2.40 13.20
CA GLY A 129 -3.46 2.53 14.46
C GLY A 129 -1.94 2.57 14.34
N THR A 130 -1.37 2.37 13.15
CA THR A 130 0.09 2.32 12.96
C THR A 130 0.63 3.34 11.94
N VAL A 131 -0.24 3.97 11.17
CA VAL A 131 0.11 5.04 10.21
C VAL A 131 0.01 6.39 10.89
N CYS A 132 1.10 7.17 10.87
CA CYS A 132 1.17 8.52 11.43
C CYS A 132 0.89 9.59 10.38
N SER A 133 1.47 9.44 9.18
CA SER A 133 1.27 10.39 8.09
C SER A 133 1.36 9.70 6.72
N VAL A 134 0.81 10.38 5.70
CA VAL A 134 0.85 9.91 4.31
C VAL A 134 1.24 11.09 3.42
N THR A 135 2.35 10.96 2.71
CA THR A 135 2.75 11.88 1.64
C THR A 135 2.50 11.21 0.30
N VAL A 136 1.86 11.92 -0.65
CA VAL A 136 1.53 11.37 -1.97
C VAL A 136 2.40 12.02 -3.05
N GLU A 137 3.11 11.20 -3.82
CA GLU A 137 3.89 11.60 -4.99
C GLU A 137 3.19 11.12 -6.28
N PRO A 138 2.79 12.02 -7.19
CA PRO A 138 2.30 11.64 -8.50
C PRO A 138 3.40 10.95 -9.34
N PHE A 139 3.02 9.91 -10.08
CA PHE A 139 3.91 9.17 -10.97
C PHE A 139 3.31 9.03 -12.38
N GLY A 140 4.05 9.48 -13.40
CA GLY A 140 3.64 9.50 -14.81
C GLY A 140 3.68 8.14 -15.51
N GLY A 141 2.92 7.17 -15.03
CA GLY A 141 2.89 5.83 -15.62
C GLY A 141 2.43 5.73 -17.08
N GLU A 142 1.76 6.75 -17.64
CA GLU A 142 1.45 6.85 -19.08
C GLU A 142 2.70 7.04 -19.97
N LYS A 143 3.72 7.73 -19.45
CA LYS A 143 5.03 7.94 -20.08
C LYS A 143 6.09 7.25 -19.23
N TRP A 144 6.03 5.92 -19.20
CA TRP A 144 6.81 5.11 -18.27
C TRP A 144 8.31 5.35 -18.39
N GLU A 145 8.85 5.33 -19.61
CA GLU A 145 10.29 5.42 -19.88
C GLU A 145 10.86 6.77 -19.41
N GLU A 146 10.16 7.87 -19.71
CA GLU A 146 10.50 9.22 -19.24
C GLU A 146 10.39 9.33 -17.71
N SER A 147 9.27 8.86 -17.14
CA SER A 147 9.03 8.95 -15.69
C SER A 147 10.03 8.15 -14.89
N MET A 148 10.45 6.99 -15.38
CA MET A 148 11.50 6.24 -14.72
C MET A 148 12.81 7.05 -14.73
N GLN A 149 13.17 7.75 -15.82
CA GLN A 149 14.39 8.56 -15.85
C GLN A 149 14.33 9.76 -14.88
N ALA A 150 13.17 10.41 -14.77
CA ALA A 150 12.98 11.60 -13.94
C ALA A 150 12.74 11.29 -12.45
N HIS A 151 11.99 10.23 -12.12
CA HIS A 151 11.65 9.84 -10.76
C HIS A 151 12.61 8.77 -10.24
N THR A 152 13.73 9.20 -9.68
CA THR A 152 14.71 8.29 -9.06
C THR A 152 14.23 7.75 -7.71
N SER A 153 13.30 8.43 -7.04
CA SER A 153 12.73 8.06 -5.73
C SER A 153 12.18 6.63 -5.72
N ILE A 154 11.46 6.21 -6.76
CA ILE A 154 10.80 4.90 -6.82
C ILE A 154 11.76 3.73 -7.09
N ARG A 155 12.87 3.96 -7.82
CA ARG A 155 13.78 2.92 -8.34
C ARG A 155 14.55 2.15 -7.27
N GLY A 156 14.61 2.68 -6.05
CA GLY A 156 15.35 2.10 -4.92
C GLY A 156 14.48 1.52 -3.81
N MET A 157 13.16 1.73 -3.84
CA MET A 157 12.29 1.44 -2.68
C MET A 157 12.24 -0.04 -2.28
N SER A 158 12.54 -0.95 -3.20
CA SER A 158 12.60 -2.40 -2.92
C SER A 158 14.01 -2.95 -2.72
N LYS A 159 15.05 -2.13 -2.94
CA LYS A 159 16.45 -2.57 -2.92
C LYS A 159 17.00 -2.46 -1.50
N HIS A 160 17.54 -3.57 -0.99
CA HIS A 160 18.30 -3.65 0.26
C HIS A 160 19.68 -4.23 -0.03
#